data_AF-A0AAD5X755-F1
#
_entry.id   AF-A0AAD5X755-F1
#
_cell.length_a   1.000
_cell.length_b   1.000
_cell.length_c   1.000
_cell.angle_alpha   90.00
_cell.angle_beta   90.00
_cell.angle_gamma   90.00
#
_symmetry.space_group_name_H-M   'P 1'
#
loop_
_entity.id
_entity.type
_entity.pdbx_description
1 polymer ?
#
loop_
_entity_poly.entity_id
_entity_poly.type
_entity_poly.pdbx_seq_one_letter_code
_entity_poly.pdbx_strand_id
1 'polypeptide(L)'
;MTLLYIGNTARTIFGVYNVSYKISLVIVEFAISTCELCGIYYSWIRSNGIIDLIWPRAFKPVQILISVCPLFFFLQTATAILYCANYTEVNPVPTLSLVNSASIGVSGLTVAILDCIFTYIFAKYLADIDSRSPNRGVATDRKFIVISHHGVAASVFSLCATAVYAVGFVYDSVFISALSPIFITFALWVLLRMKIVLLNVGGVNSTSTKLIKPASRITGAIDSVGAGSMQGEKYVSRKAGISGLPVAKE
;
A
#
# COMPACT_ATOMS: atom_id res chain seq x y z
N MET A 1 6.83 12.96 -5.96
CA MET A 1 8.19 12.76 -6.50
C MET A 1 8.88 14.08 -6.82
N THR A 2 8.31 14.96 -7.64
CA THR A 2 8.89 16.29 -7.93
C THR A 2 9.16 17.11 -6.66
N LEU A 3 8.22 17.13 -5.70
CA LEU A 3 8.41 17.78 -4.39
C LEU A 3 9.52 17.16 -3.54
N LEU A 4 9.69 15.83 -3.58
CA LEU A 4 10.76 15.14 -2.86
C LEU A 4 12.14 15.45 -3.49
N TYR A 5 12.20 15.52 -4.81
CA TYR A 5 13.41 15.88 -5.54
C TYR A 5 13.81 17.35 -5.35
N ILE A 6 12.83 18.25 -5.36
CA ILE A 6 13.03 19.68 -5.05
C ILE A 6 13.48 19.84 -3.60
N GLY A 7 12.85 19.15 -2.65
CA GLY A 7 13.22 19.18 -1.24
C GLY A 7 14.62 18.61 -0.99
N ASN A 8 14.99 17.52 -1.67
CA ASN A 8 16.34 16.94 -1.55
C ASN A 8 17.41 17.82 -2.21
N THR A 9 17.08 18.47 -3.33
CA THR A 9 17.96 19.46 -3.97
C THR A 9 18.12 20.72 -3.11
N ALA A 10 17.04 21.21 -2.49
CA ALA A 10 17.11 22.30 -1.51
C ALA A 10 17.97 21.90 -0.30
N ARG A 11 17.85 20.66 0.17
CA ARG A 11 18.64 20.10 1.27
C ARG A 11 20.14 20.08 0.98
N THR A 12 20.54 19.81 -0.27
CA THR A 12 21.96 19.78 -0.65
C THR A 12 22.54 21.17 -0.93
N ILE A 13 21.72 22.13 -1.37
CA ILE A 13 22.17 23.49 -1.70
C ILE A 13 22.23 24.38 -0.45
N PHE A 14 21.28 24.25 0.48
CA PHE A 14 21.23 25.08 1.67
C PHE A 14 21.94 24.40 2.85
N GLY A 15 22.87 25.12 3.50
CA GLY A 15 23.50 24.64 4.73
C GLY A 15 22.47 24.38 5.83
N VAL A 16 22.78 23.42 6.72
CA VAL A 16 21.89 22.89 7.80
C VAL A 16 21.32 23.98 8.72
N TYR A 17 21.97 25.13 8.77
CA TYR A 17 21.62 26.27 9.62
C TYR A 17 20.51 27.15 9.05
N ASN A 18 20.24 27.06 7.75
CA ASN A 18 19.21 27.87 7.11
C ASN A 18 17.80 27.42 7.54
N VAL A 19 16.94 28.38 7.86
CA VAL A 19 15.51 28.13 8.13
C VAL A 19 14.86 27.37 6.97
N SER A 20 15.23 27.72 5.73
CA SER A 20 14.78 27.03 4.51
C SER A 20 15.16 25.55 4.49
N TYR A 21 16.35 25.18 4.99
CA TYR A 21 16.77 23.77 5.11
C TYR A 21 15.89 23.03 6.11
N LYS A 22 15.70 23.60 7.31
CA LYS A 22 14.89 23.00 8.38
C LYS A 22 13.46 22.76 7.94
N ILE A 23 12.82 23.76 7.32
CA ILE A 23 11.47 23.65 6.78
C ILE A 23 11.42 22.58 5.68
N SER A 24 12.37 22.60 4.75
CA SER A 24 12.42 21.61 3.65
C SER A 24 12.58 20.18 4.18
N LEU A 25 13.41 19.97 5.21
CA LEU A 25 13.61 18.67 5.83
C LEU A 25 12.29 18.15 6.42
N VAL A 26 11.60 18.95 7.25
CA VAL A 26 10.34 18.53 7.88
C VAL A 26 9.26 18.24 6.83
N ILE A 27 9.15 19.06 5.78
CA ILE A 27 8.18 18.84 4.69
C ILE A 27 8.48 17.54 3.94
N VAL A 28 9.75 17.26 3.65
CA VAL A 28 10.15 16.03 2.96
C VAL A 28 9.83 14.80 3.82
N GLU A 29 10.21 14.80 5.09
CA GLU A 29 9.93 13.68 6.01
C GLU A 29 8.42 13.45 6.17
N PHE A 30 7.62 14.51 6.32
CA PHE A 30 6.17 14.43 6.37
C PHE A 30 5.56 13.85 5.08
N ALA A 31 6.06 14.30 3.92
CA ALA A 31 5.61 13.79 2.64
C ALA A 31 5.96 12.31 2.45
N ILE A 32 7.16 11.89 2.87
CA ILE A 32 7.58 10.48 2.85
C ILE A 32 6.66 9.65 3.77
N SER A 33 6.47 10.06 5.03
CA SER A 33 5.56 9.39 5.97
C SER A 33 4.15 9.22 5.39
N THR A 34 3.64 10.27 4.72
CA THR A 34 2.32 10.24 4.09
C THR A 34 2.29 9.26 2.92
N CYS A 35 3.31 9.26 2.06
CA CYS A 35 3.42 8.32 0.94
C CYS A 35 3.51 6.86 1.43
N GLU A 36 4.30 6.59 2.46
CA GLU A 36 4.44 5.26 3.08
C GLU A 36 3.10 4.79 3.66
N LEU A 37 2.41 5.67 4.40
CA LEU A 37 1.09 5.38 4.95
C LEU A 37 0.06 5.08 3.86
N CYS A 38 0.00 5.91 2.81
CA CYS A 38 -0.88 5.68 1.67
C CYS A 38 -0.56 4.36 0.95
N GLY A 39 0.72 4.01 0.83
CA GLY A 39 1.18 2.75 0.23
C GLY A 39 0.68 1.54 1.02
N ILE A 40 0.89 1.53 2.33
CA ILE A 40 0.41 0.45 3.21
C ILE A 40 -1.11 0.37 3.24
N TYR A 41 -1.80 1.50 3.32
CA TYR A 41 -3.26 1.53 3.33
C TYR A 41 -3.86 1.01 2.02
N TYR A 42 -3.23 1.35 0.88
CA TYR A 42 -3.61 0.79 -0.42
C TYR A 42 -3.39 -0.72 -0.48
N SER A 43 -2.23 -1.22 -0.01
CA SER A 43 -1.94 -2.65 0.07
C SER A 43 -2.92 -3.39 0.99
N TRP A 44 -3.34 -2.78 2.09
CA TRP A 44 -4.37 -3.30 2.98
C TRP A 44 -5.72 -3.43 2.29
N ILE A 45 -6.27 -2.36 1.71
CA ILE A 45 -7.57 -2.40 1.03
C ILE A 45 -7.62 -3.53 0.00
N ARG A 46 -6.52 -3.71 -0.74
CA ARG A 46 -6.39 -4.75 -1.77
C ARG A 46 -6.32 -6.17 -1.19
N SER A 47 -5.63 -6.36 -0.07
CA SER A 47 -5.39 -7.67 0.53
C SER A 47 -6.47 -8.09 1.54
N ASN A 48 -7.22 -7.15 2.12
CA ASN A 48 -8.13 -7.39 3.24
C ASN A 48 -9.07 -8.58 3.02
N GLY A 49 -9.76 -8.63 1.87
CA GLY A 49 -10.66 -9.74 1.54
C GLY A 49 -9.95 -11.08 1.30
N ILE A 50 -8.69 -11.04 0.86
CA ILE A 50 -7.87 -12.24 0.61
C ILE A 50 -7.31 -12.78 1.93
N ILE A 51 -6.90 -11.89 2.84
CA ILE A 51 -6.42 -12.25 4.18
C ILE A 51 -7.51 -12.97 4.96
N ASP A 52 -8.75 -12.45 4.93
CA ASP A 52 -9.89 -13.07 5.61
C ASP A 52 -10.17 -14.48 5.08
N LEU A 53 -10.02 -14.69 3.77
CA LEU A 53 -10.26 -15.97 3.12
C LEU A 53 -9.18 -17.02 3.41
N ILE A 54 -7.90 -16.64 3.35
CA ILE A 54 -6.77 -17.60 3.46
C ILE A 54 -6.32 -17.79 4.90
N TRP A 55 -6.30 -16.71 5.67
CA TRP A 55 -5.71 -16.70 7.00
C TRP A 55 -6.55 -15.88 8.00
N PRO A 56 -7.78 -16.34 8.32
CA PRO A 56 -8.70 -15.63 9.22
C PRO A 56 -8.10 -15.40 10.62
N ARG A 57 -7.21 -16.30 11.08
CA ARG A 57 -6.50 -16.14 12.35
C ARG A 57 -5.53 -14.95 12.37
N ALA A 58 -4.93 -14.60 11.22
CA ALA A 58 -3.98 -13.48 11.11
C ALA A 58 -4.68 -12.14 10.82
N PHE A 59 -5.96 -12.16 10.46
CA PHE A 59 -6.73 -10.97 10.11
C PHE A 59 -6.70 -9.89 11.20
N LYS A 60 -7.10 -10.25 12.44
CA LYS A 60 -7.14 -9.31 13.57
C LYS A 60 -5.77 -8.73 13.92
N PRO A 61 -4.69 -9.53 14.06
CA PRO A 61 -3.34 -9.00 14.26
C PRO A 61 -2.90 -8.02 13.18
N VAL A 62 -3.11 -8.35 11.90
CA VAL A 62 -2.71 -7.49 10.78
C VAL A 62 -3.51 -6.17 10.78
N GLN A 63 -4.81 -6.24 11.07
CA GLN A 63 -5.64 -5.04 11.21
C GLN A 63 -5.17 -4.12 12.33
N ILE A 64 -4.83 -4.67 13.50
CA ILE A 64 -4.26 -3.92 14.62
C ILE A 64 -2.94 -3.28 14.20
N LEU A 65 -2.05 -4.05 13.57
CA LEU A 65 -0.75 -3.58 13.10
C LEU A 65 -0.89 -2.37 12.16
N ILE A 66 -1.81 -2.43 11.19
CA ILE A 66 -2.09 -1.34 10.24
C ILE A 66 -2.68 -0.11 10.94
N SER A 67 -3.47 -0.32 11.99
CA SER A 67 -4.03 0.77 12.78
C SER A 67 -2.96 1.52 13.58
N VAL A 68 -1.86 0.84 13.94
CA VAL A 68 -0.71 1.42 14.66
C VAL A 68 0.34 2.01 13.70
N CYS A 69 0.38 1.59 12.44
CA CYS A 69 1.36 2.08 11.43
C CYS A 69 1.51 3.61 11.33
N PRO A 70 0.44 4.43 11.38
CA PRO A 70 0.58 5.89 11.34
C PRO A 70 1.54 6.41 12.42
N LEU A 71 1.55 5.81 13.61
CA LEU A 71 2.42 6.21 14.71
C LEU A 71 3.90 5.99 14.37
N PHE A 72 4.23 4.86 13.75
CA PHE A 72 5.61 4.58 13.31
C PHE A 72 6.06 5.50 12.17
N PHE A 73 5.18 5.75 11.20
CA PHE A 73 5.52 6.60 10.06
C PHE A 73 5.66 8.08 10.45
N PHE A 74 4.81 8.61 11.33
CA PHE A 74 4.95 9.99 11.78
C PHE A 74 6.03 10.18 12.85
N LEU A 75 6.58 9.09 13.42
CA LEU A 75 7.72 9.18 14.33
C LEU A 75 8.93 9.84 13.65
N GLN A 76 9.20 9.55 12.37
CA GLN A 76 10.30 10.18 11.62
C GLN A 76 10.08 11.69 11.42
N THR A 77 8.83 12.12 11.20
CA THR A 77 8.49 13.56 11.14
C THR A 77 8.68 14.22 12.50
N ALA A 78 8.26 13.56 13.59
CA ALA A 78 8.41 14.08 14.94
C ALA A 78 9.88 14.25 15.33
N THR A 79 10.73 13.27 15.01
CA THR A 79 12.18 13.37 15.25
C THR A 79 12.83 14.45 14.39
N ALA A 80 12.34 14.67 13.16
CA ALA A 80 12.85 15.74 12.30
C ALA A 80 12.52 17.14 12.84
N ILE A 81 11.31 17.32 13.40
CA ILE A 81 10.91 18.55 14.09
C ILE A 81 11.79 18.78 15.33
N LEU A 82 11.97 17.76 16.17
CA LEU A 82 12.81 17.83 17.37
C LEU A 82 14.27 18.15 17.02
N TYR A 83 14.80 17.52 15.97
CA TYR A 83 16.13 17.81 15.44
C TYR A 83 16.23 19.27 15.01
N CYS A 84 15.31 19.76 14.17
CA CYS A 84 15.32 21.14 13.69
C CYS A 84 15.16 22.19 14.80
N ALA A 85 14.37 21.90 15.83
CA ALA A 85 14.11 22.79 16.95
C ALA A 85 15.33 22.97 17.87
N ASN A 86 16.07 21.90 18.11
CA ASN A 86 17.19 21.90 19.06
C ASN A 86 18.56 22.09 18.40
N TYR A 87 18.67 21.88 17.08
CA TYR A 87 19.94 22.02 16.37
C TYR A 87 20.30 23.50 16.17
N THR A 88 21.40 23.93 16.80
CA THR A 88 21.99 25.27 16.71
C THR A 88 23.47 25.17 16.32
N GLU A 89 24.02 26.21 15.67
CA GLU A 89 25.47 26.26 15.33
C GLU A 89 26.37 26.06 16.55
N VAL A 90 25.94 26.57 17.70
CA VAL A 90 26.72 26.60 18.93
C VAL A 90 26.69 25.27 19.68
N ASN A 91 25.61 24.48 19.53
CA ASN A 91 25.44 23.19 20.20
C ASN A 91 24.91 22.13 19.22
N PRO A 92 25.78 21.50 18.41
CA PRO A 92 25.38 20.34 17.64
C PRO A 92 25.02 19.21 18.60
N VAL A 93 23.78 18.70 18.50
CA VAL A 93 23.30 17.57 19.31
C VAL A 93 23.37 16.30 18.46
N PRO A 94 24.52 15.58 18.42
CA PRO A 94 24.71 14.43 17.54
C PRO A 94 23.70 13.30 17.82
N THR A 95 23.24 13.18 19.06
CA THR A 95 22.22 12.20 19.46
C THR A 95 20.89 12.40 18.73
N LEU A 96 20.46 13.64 18.47
CA LEU A 96 19.21 13.91 17.75
C LEU A 96 19.33 13.56 16.26
N SER A 97 20.50 13.76 15.65
CA SER A 97 20.76 13.34 14.27
C SER A 97 20.68 11.81 14.13
N LEU A 98 21.28 11.09 15.09
CA LEU A 98 21.22 9.64 15.16
C LEU A 98 19.78 9.14 15.33
N VAL A 99 19.03 9.72 16.27
CA VAL A 99 17.62 9.36 16.51
C VAL A 99 16.76 9.62 15.27
N ASN A 100 16.97 10.74 14.56
CA ASN A 100 16.26 11.03 13.32
C ASN A 100 16.60 10.07 12.18
N SER A 101 17.86 9.67 12.06
CA SER A 101 18.26 8.70 11.03
C SER A 101 17.74 7.30 11.36
N ALA A 102 17.77 6.92 12.65
CA ALA A 102 17.23 5.65 13.11
C ALA A 102 15.70 5.57 12.90
N SER A 103 14.95 6.65 13.14
CA SER A 103 13.50 6.65 12.94
C SER A 103 13.11 6.48 11.47
N ILE A 104 13.85 7.09 10.53
CA ILE A 104 13.71 6.87 9.08
C ILE A 104 13.94 5.39 8.74
N GLY A 105 15.01 4.80 9.28
CA GLY A 105 15.30 3.38 9.09
C GLY A 105 14.21 2.46 9.62
N VAL A 106 13.64 2.76 10.79
CA VAL A 106 12.53 2.00 11.39
C VAL A 106 11.26 2.14 10.54
N SER A 107 10.97 3.34 10.02
CA SER A 107 9.83 3.56 9.11
C SER A 107 9.96 2.69 7.85
N GLY A 108 11.11 2.78 7.17
CA GLY A 108 11.38 2.01 5.95
C GLY A 108 11.36 0.49 6.19
N LEU A 109 11.89 0.02 7.31
CA LEU A 109 11.83 -1.40 7.69
C LEU A 109 10.39 -1.86 7.95
N THR A 110 9.58 -1.03 8.59
CA THR A 110 8.16 -1.33 8.85
C THR A 110 7.39 -1.48 7.54
N VAL A 111 7.61 -0.58 6.58
CA VAL A 111 7.03 -0.67 5.24
C VAL A 111 7.46 -1.97 4.55
N ALA A 112 8.75 -2.29 4.57
CA ALA A 112 9.29 -3.48 3.91
C ALA A 112 8.71 -4.78 4.50
N ILE A 113 8.60 -4.87 5.83
CA ILE A 113 8.02 -6.04 6.52
C ILE A 113 6.55 -6.21 6.14
N LEU A 114 5.76 -5.14 6.20
CA LEU A 114 4.33 -5.18 5.85
C LEU A 114 4.11 -5.56 4.39
N ASP A 115 4.92 -5.01 3.48
CA ASP A 115 4.85 -5.35 2.06
C ASP A 115 5.21 -6.83 1.82
N CYS A 116 6.21 -7.37 2.53
CA CYS A 116 6.51 -8.80 2.51
C CYS A 116 5.35 -9.66 3.01
N ILE A 117 4.68 -9.25 4.10
CA ILE A 117 3.51 -9.96 4.64
C ILE A 117 2.39 -9.98 3.60
N PHE A 118 2.06 -8.82 3.00
CA PHE A 118 1.01 -8.75 1.99
C PHE A 118 1.36 -9.58 0.74
N THR A 119 2.58 -9.44 0.23
CA THR A 119 3.06 -10.20 -0.94
C THR A 119 3.06 -11.70 -0.66
N TYR A 120 3.47 -12.14 0.53
CA TYR A 120 3.42 -13.54 0.93
C TYR A 120 1.99 -14.08 0.95
N ILE A 121 1.03 -13.34 1.55
CA ILE A 121 -0.37 -13.74 1.59
C ILE A 121 -0.96 -13.83 0.17
N PHE A 122 -0.63 -12.86 -0.68
CA PHE A 122 -1.01 -12.88 -2.10
C PHE A 122 -0.42 -14.07 -2.86
N ALA A 123 0.85 -14.39 -2.66
CA ALA A 123 1.48 -15.54 -3.30
C ALA A 123 0.83 -16.86 -2.86
N LYS A 124 0.56 -16.99 -1.56
CA LYS A 124 -0.14 -18.15 -1.00
C LYS A 124 -1.57 -18.30 -1.56
N TYR A 125 -2.27 -17.18 -1.76
CA TYR A 125 -3.60 -17.18 -2.39
C TYR A 125 -3.58 -17.82 -3.78
N LEU A 126 -2.62 -17.41 -4.60
CA LEU A 126 -2.53 -17.87 -5.98
C LEU A 126 -2.16 -19.35 -6.04
N ALA A 127 -1.27 -19.81 -5.16
CA ALA A 127 -0.95 -21.22 -5.05
C ALA A 127 -2.17 -22.07 -4.65
N ASP A 128 -3.00 -21.59 -3.73
CA ASP A 128 -4.23 -22.29 -3.31
C ASP A 128 -5.28 -22.33 -4.43
N ILE A 129 -5.47 -21.23 -5.18
CA ILE A 129 -6.37 -21.21 -6.35
C ILE A 129 -5.92 -22.18 -7.42
N ASP A 130 -4.64 -22.14 -7.79
CA ASP A 130 -4.07 -23.00 -8.84
C ASP A 130 -4.25 -24.48 -8.50
N SER A 131 -4.07 -24.86 -7.23
CA SER A 131 -4.27 -26.22 -6.75
C SER A 131 -5.73 -26.71 -6.79
N ARG A 132 -6.71 -25.81 -6.60
CA ARG A 132 -8.14 -26.18 -6.48
C ARG A 132 -8.90 -26.17 -7.80
N SER A 133 -8.40 -25.49 -8.83
CA SER A 133 -9.16 -25.29 -10.06
C SER A 133 -8.27 -25.12 -11.30
N PRO A 134 -7.50 -26.15 -11.69
CA PRO A 134 -6.60 -26.07 -12.84
C PRO A 134 -7.30 -25.75 -14.18
N ASN A 135 -8.62 -25.91 -14.27
CA ASN A 135 -9.42 -25.68 -15.49
C ASN A 135 -10.41 -24.49 -15.42
N ARG A 136 -10.44 -23.71 -14.33
CA ARG A 136 -11.51 -22.71 -14.09
C ARG A 136 -10.99 -21.26 -14.22
N GLY A 137 -10.78 -20.80 -15.46
CA GLY A 137 -10.84 -19.36 -15.78
C GLY A 137 -9.51 -18.61 -15.99
N VAL A 138 -8.75 -19.03 -16.99
CA VAL A 138 -7.47 -18.44 -17.50
C VAL A 138 -7.41 -16.90 -17.55
N ALA A 139 -8.53 -16.22 -17.78
CA ALA A 139 -8.56 -14.75 -17.93
C ALA A 139 -8.52 -13.97 -16.60
N THR A 140 -9.13 -14.50 -15.53
CA THR A 140 -9.14 -13.87 -14.21
C THR A 140 -7.79 -14.07 -13.53
N ASP A 141 -7.19 -15.25 -13.71
CA ASP A 141 -5.88 -15.61 -13.16
C ASP A 141 -4.75 -14.73 -13.72
N ARG A 142 -4.79 -14.41 -15.02
CA ARG A 142 -3.70 -13.64 -15.65
C ARG A 142 -3.52 -12.25 -15.03
N LYS A 143 -4.60 -11.58 -14.60
CA LYS A 143 -4.50 -10.27 -13.93
C LYS A 143 -3.83 -10.41 -12.57
N PHE A 144 -4.22 -11.41 -11.78
CA PHE A 144 -3.65 -11.63 -10.47
C PHE A 144 -2.20 -12.10 -10.52
N ILE A 145 -1.83 -12.92 -11.51
CA ILE A 145 -0.44 -13.34 -11.76
C ILE A 145 0.45 -12.13 -12.11
N VAL A 146 -0.05 -11.23 -12.97
CA VAL A 146 0.69 -10.00 -13.29
C VAL A 146 0.89 -9.14 -12.04
N ILE A 147 -0.15 -9.00 -11.21
CA ILE A 147 -0.07 -8.24 -9.95
C ILE A 147 0.94 -8.87 -8.99
N SER A 148 0.92 -10.19 -8.80
CA SER A 148 1.81 -10.86 -7.86
C SER A 148 3.27 -10.79 -8.32
N HIS A 149 3.56 -11.03 -9.60
CA HIS A 149 4.93 -10.99 -10.10
C HIS A 149 5.56 -9.60 -9.98
N HIS A 150 4.82 -8.54 -10.31
CA HIS A 150 5.31 -7.16 -10.14
C HIS A 150 5.35 -6.75 -8.66
N GLY A 151 4.43 -7.26 -7.84
CA GLY A 151 4.45 -7.07 -6.38
C GLY A 151 5.71 -7.64 -5.76
N VAL A 152 6.04 -8.90 -6.04
CA VAL A 152 7.28 -9.55 -5.56
C VAL A 152 8.52 -8.76 -5.99
N ALA A 153 8.61 -8.38 -7.27
CA ALA A 153 9.74 -7.59 -7.76
C ALA A 153 9.85 -6.24 -7.02
N ALA A 154 8.74 -5.53 -6.80
CA ALA A 154 8.73 -4.28 -6.04
C ALA A 154 9.16 -4.48 -4.58
N SER A 155 8.69 -5.54 -3.91
CA SER A 155 9.09 -5.88 -2.54
C SER A 155 10.58 -6.20 -2.44
N VAL A 156 11.16 -6.90 -3.43
CA VAL A 156 12.61 -7.17 -3.49
C VAL A 156 13.40 -5.87 -3.58
N PHE A 157 13.02 -4.95 -4.49
CA PHE A 157 13.67 -3.65 -4.59
C PHE A 157 13.52 -2.80 -3.32
N SER A 158 12.36 -2.87 -2.66
CA SER A 158 12.12 -2.20 -1.38
C SER A 158 13.05 -2.74 -0.28
N LEU A 159 13.17 -4.08 -0.16
CA LEU A 159 14.10 -4.71 0.77
C LEU A 159 15.56 -4.35 0.48
N CYS A 160 15.96 -4.33 -0.80
CA CYS A 160 17.28 -3.87 -1.19
C CYS A 160 17.51 -2.40 -0.79
N ALA A 161 16.52 -1.53 -0.97
CA ALA A 161 16.60 -0.14 -0.55
C ALA A 161 16.81 0.00 0.97
N THR A 162 16.06 -0.76 1.77
CA THR A 162 16.20 -0.79 3.23
C THR A 162 17.56 -1.35 3.65
N ALA A 163 18.03 -2.43 3.02
CA ALA A 163 19.32 -3.03 3.31
C ALA A 163 20.48 -2.08 2.98
N VAL A 164 20.44 -1.42 1.82
CA VAL A 164 21.44 -0.43 1.42
C VAL A 164 21.44 0.77 2.36
N TYR A 165 20.26 1.23 2.79
CA TYR A 165 20.15 2.28 3.80
C TYR A 165 20.76 1.85 5.14
N ALA A 166 20.45 0.64 5.63
CA ALA A 166 20.98 0.12 6.88
C ALA A 166 22.51 -0.03 6.84
N VAL A 167 23.07 -0.51 5.72
CA VAL A 167 24.52 -0.58 5.50
C VAL A 167 25.12 0.82 5.49
N GLY A 168 24.53 1.76 4.76
CA GLY A 168 24.97 3.15 4.73
C GLY A 168 24.95 3.82 6.11
N PHE A 169 23.96 3.48 6.93
CA PHE A 169 23.85 3.94 8.32
C PHE A 169 24.92 3.33 9.23
N VAL A 170 25.18 2.02 9.16
CA VAL A 170 26.19 1.35 10.00
C VAL A 170 27.61 1.82 9.68
N TYR A 171 27.91 2.08 8.40
CA TYR A 171 29.23 2.55 7.97
C TYR A 171 29.36 4.08 7.90
N ASP A 172 28.33 4.82 8.34
CA ASP A 172 28.26 6.29 8.26
C ASP A 172 28.62 6.85 6.85
N SER A 173 28.23 6.12 5.81
CA SER A 173 28.56 6.45 4.43
C SER A 173 27.38 7.13 3.74
N VAL A 174 27.50 8.44 3.52
CA VAL A 174 26.53 9.24 2.77
C VAL A 174 26.33 8.70 1.36
N PHE A 175 27.40 8.24 0.72
CA PHE A 175 27.35 7.69 -0.65
C PHE A 175 26.48 6.43 -0.72
N ILE A 176 26.68 5.48 0.20
CA ILE A 176 25.90 4.24 0.24
C ILE A 176 24.44 4.55 0.56
N SER A 177 24.19 5.42 1.55
CA SER A 177 22.83 5.85 1.90
C SER A 177 22.10 6.54 0.74
N ALA A 178 22.83 7.30 -0.09
CA ALA A 178 22.29 7.95 -1.28
C ALA A 178 21.90 6.98 -2.43
N LEU A 179 22.35 5.72 -2.39
CA LEU A 179 21.92 4.69 -3.34
C LEU A 179 20.52 4.14 -3.03
N SER A 180 20.07 4.20 -1.76
CA SER A 180 18.76 3.66 -1.36
C SER A 180 17.57 4.28 -2.14
N PRO A 181 17.48 5.61 -2.35
CA PRO A 181 16.44 6.22 -3.19
C PRO A 181 16.40 5.73 -4.64
N ILE A 182 17.53 5.26 -5.19
CA ILE A 182 17.59 4.72 -6.54
C ILE A 182 16.79 3.41 -6.60
N PHE A 183 16.95 2.53 -5.62
CA PHE A 183 16.17 1.29 -5.50
C PHE A 183 14.67 1.55 -5.32
N ILE A 184 14.31 2.54 -4.51
CA ILE A 184 12.90 2.97 -4.36
C ILE A 184 12.34 3.47 -5.69
N THR A 185 13.13 4.22 -6.46
CA THR A 185 12.73 4.69 -7.80
C THR A 185 12.47 3.53 -8.75
N PHE A 186 13.31 2.50 -8.72
CA PHE A 186 13.09 1.27 -9.48
C PHE A 186 11.82 0.53 -9.04
N ALA A 187 11.57 0.41 -7.73
CA ALA A 187 10.34 -0.21 -7.22
C ALA A 187 9.09 0.51 -7.73
N LEU A 188 9.09 1.85 -7.73
CA LEU A 188 8.00 2.66 -8.27
C LEU A 188 7.82 2.44 -9.77
N TRP A 189 8.92 2.33 -10.52
CA TRP A 189 8.87 2.04 -11.96
C TRP A 189 8.24 0.68 -12.24
N VAL A 190 8.57 -0.34 -11.43
CA VAL A 190 7.97 -1.68 -11.50
C VAL A 190 6.46 -1.61 -11.24
N LEU A 191 6.02 -0.86 -10.22
CA LEU A 191 4.60 -0.66 -9.92
C LEU A 191 3.86 0.11 -11.01
N LEU A 192 4.51 1.11 -11.63
CA LEU A 192 3.95 1.86 -12.75
C LEU A 192 3.78 0.95 -13.98
N ARG A 193 4.80 0.14 -14.30
CA ARG A 193 4.72 -0.88 -15.35
C ARG A 193 3.57 -1.85 -15.10
N MET A 194 3.39 -2.30 -13.85
CA MET A 194 2.26 -3.17 -13.47
C MET A 194 0.92 -2.53 -13.86
N LYS A 195 0.72 -1.25 -13.52
CA LYS A 195 -0.51 -0.52 -13.90
C LYS A 195 -0.70 -0.44 -15.42
N ILE A 196 0.35 -0.15 -16.18
CA ILE A 196 0.28 -0.10 -17.66
C ILE A 196 -0.12 -1.47 -18.22
N VAL A 197 0.51 -2.55 -17.75
CA VAL A 197 0.18 -3.92 -18.20
C VAL A 197 -1.27 -4.27 -17.87
N LEU A 198 -1.75 -3.91 -16.68
CA LEU A 198 -3.14 -4.14 -16.28
C LEU A 198 -4.15 -3.38 -17.14
N LEU A 199 -3.84 -2.15 -17.57
CA LEU A 199 -4.69 -1.39 -18.49
C LEU A 199 -4.80 -2.10 -19.85
N ASN A 200 -3.68 -2.64 -20.36
CA ASN A 200 -3.68 -3.39 -21.62
C ASN A 200 -4.44 -4.71 -21.51
N VAL A 201 -4.28 -5.46 -20.41
CA VAL A 201 -5.04 -6.70 -20.17
C VAL A 201 -6.53 -6.42 -19.94
N GLY A 202 -6.88 -5.26 -19.37
CA GLY A 202 -8.25 -4.80 -19.18
C GLY A 202 -8.93 -4.36 -20.49
N GLY A 203 -8.22 -3.63 -21.34
CA GLY A 203 -8.74 -3.09 -22.60
C GLY A 203 -9.05 -4.14 -23.66
N VAL A 204 -8.33 -5.27 -23.66
CA VAL A 204 -8.55 -6.37 -24.62
C VAL A 204 -9.89 -7.09 -24.39
N ASN A 205 -10.42 -7.09 -23.16
CA ASN A 205 -11.65 -7.84 -22.83
C ASN A 205 -12.93 -7.00 -22.90
N SER A 206 -12.85 -5.67 -23.05
CA SER A 206 -14.03 -4.80 -23.16
C SER A 206 -14.61 -4.72 -24.57
N THR A 207 -13.90 -5.21 -25.58
CA THR A 207 -14.33 -5.12 -26.99
C THR A 207 -15.16 -6.33 -27.45
N SER A 208 -15.17 -7.45 -26.71
CA SER A 208 -15.92 -8.67 -27.10
C SER A 208 -17.34 -8.77 -26.52
N THR A 209 -17.80 -7.83 -25.70
CA THR A 209 -19.16 -7.84 -25.11
C THR A 209 -20.17 -6.98 -25.90
N LYS A 210 -19.87 -6.65 -27.16
CA LYS A 210 -20.81 -5.99 -28.08
C LYS A 210 -21.00 -6.82 -29.35
N LEU A 211 -21.60 -8.02 -29.27
CA LEU A 211 -22.43 -8.56 -30.36
C LEU A 211 -23.20 -9.83 -29.95
N ILE A 212 -24.06 -9.76 -28.93
CA ILE A 212 -25.22 -10.68 -28.88
C ILE A 212 -26.45 -9.83 -29.17
N LYS A 213 -26.75 -9.77 -30.47
CA LYS A 213 -28.00 -9.26 -31.02
C LYS A 213 -29.13 -10.11 -30.43
N PRO A 214 -30.15 -9.54 -29.77
CA PRO A 214 -31.29 -10.33 -29.31
C PRO A 214 -32.00 -10.89 -30.55
N ALA A 215 -31.96 -12.21 -30.71
CA ALA A 215 -32.78 -12.90 -31.68
C ALA A 215 -34.25 -12.66 -31.32
N SER A 216 -34.96 -12.05 -32.25
CA SER A 216 -36.39 -11.83 -32.27
C SER A 216 -37.16 -13.06 -31.78
N ARG A 217 -37.91 -12.89 -30.69
CA ARG A 217 -38.86 -13.88 -30.19
C ARG A 217 -40.10 -13.84 -31.08
N ILE A 218 -40.29 -14.89 -31.87
CA ILE A 218 -41.49 -15.13 -32.67
C ILE A 218 -42.66 -15.43 -31.73
N THR A 219 -43.75 -14.73 -32.02
CA THR A 219 -45.11 -14.84 -31.50
C THR A 219 -45.68 -16.25 -31.69
N GLY A 220 -46.32 -16.79 -30.65
CA GLY A 220 -47.13 -18.01 -30.75
C GLY A 220 -47.95 -18.19 -29.47
N ALA A 221 -49.23 -17.82 -29.54
CA ALA A 221 -50.23 -18.04 -28.51
C ALA A 221 -50.59 -19.53 -28.38
N ILE A 222 -50.97 -19.96 -27.17
CA ILE A 222 -52.18 -20.73 -26.83
C ILE A 222 -52.17 -21.01 -25.31
N ASP A 223 -53.38 -21.00 -24.76
CA ASP A 223 -53.81 -20.83 -23.37
C ASP A 223 -53.45 -21.92 -22.36
N SER A 224 -53.42 -21.49 -21.09
CA SER A 224 -54.30 -21.96 -19.98
C SER A 224 -53.59 -22.34 -18.66
N VAL A 225 -54.01 -21.62 -17.61
CA VAL A 225 -54.24 -22.02 -16.21
C VAL A 225 -53.11 -22.67 -15.41
N GLY A 226 -52.69 -21.99 -14.33
CA GLY A 226 -51.96 -22.61 -13.22
C GLY A 226 -51.34 -21.60 -12.25
N ALA A 227 -52.09 -21.22 -11.22
CA ALA A 227 -51.64 -20.37 -10.12
C ALA A 227 -50.45 -20.98 -9.36
N GLY A 228 -49.49 -20.16 -8.96
CA GLY A 228 -48.35 -20.60 -8.14
C GLY A 228 -47.35 -19.48 -7.86
N SER A 229 -47.60 -18.74 -6.80
CA SER A 229 -46.74 -17.73 -6.18
C SER A 229 -45.37 -18.26 -5.76
N MET A 230 -44.29 -17.47 -5.97
CA MET A 230 -43.35 -17.13 -4.88
C MET A 230 -42.39 -15.99 -5.30
N GLN A 231 -42.45 -14.91 -4.52
CA GLN A 231 -41.49 -13.83 -4.38
C GLN A 231 -40.10 -14.42 -3.99
N GLY A 232 -38.94 -13.88 -4.37
CA GLY A 232 -38.56 -12.48 -4.45
C GLY A 232 -37.76 -12.07 -3.21
N GLU A 233 -36.61 -12.73 -2.93
CA GLU A 233 -35.73 -12.33 -1.83
C GLU A 233 -34.66 -11.32 -2.28
N LYS A 234 -34.86 -10.09 -1.82
CA LYS A 234 -33.92 -8.97 -1.87
C LYS A 234 -32.86 -9.15 -0.79
N TYR A 235 -31.58 -9.07 -1.18
CA TYR A 235 -30.47 -8.93 -0.24
C TYR A 235 -30.52 -7.56 0.45
N VAL A 236 -30.66 -7.59 1.77
CA VAL A 236 -30.81 -6.45 2.67
C VAL A 236 -29.47 -5.77 2.92
N SER A 237 -29.40 -4.49 2.62
CA SER A 237 -28.34 -3.57 3.00
C SER A 237 -28.46 -3.23 4.50
N ARG A 238 -27.50 -3.70 5.31
CA ARG A 238 -27.46 -3.43 6.76
C ARG A 238 -26.63 -2.17 7.04
N LYS A 239 -27.31 -1.03 7.21
CA LYS A 239 -26.75 0.18 7.86
C LYS A 239 -26.61 -0.10 9.35
N ALA A 240 -25.39 0.02 9.89
CA ALA A 240 -25.14 0.06 11.33
C ALA A 240 -25.41 1.48 11.84
N GLY A 241 -26.51 1.67 12.55
CA GLY A 241 -26.74 2.82 13.42
C GLY A 241 -26.32 2.45 14.84
N ILE A 242 -25.38 3.21 15.39
CA ILE A 242 -24.94 3.13 16.79
C ILE A 242 -25.77 4.16 17.57
N SER A 243 -26.63 3.71 18.48
CA SER A 243 -27.27 4.54 19.50
C SER A 243 -27.53 3.68 20.73
N GLY A 244 -27.04 4.12 21.89
CA GLY A 244 -27.43 3.53 23.18
C GLY A 244 -26.34 3.56 24.25
N LEU A 245 -26.10 4.74 24.81
CA LEU A 245 -25.42 4.91 26.10
C LEU A 245 -26.46 4.70 27.21
N PRO A 246 -26.23 3.86 28.24
CA PRO A 246 -27.07 3.88 29.44
C PRO A 246 -26.48 4.80 30.52
N VAL A 247 -27.38 5.64 31.04
CA VAL A 247 -27.25 6.45 32.24
C VAL A 247 -27.20 5.54 33.46
N ALA A 248 -26.18 5.68 34.31
CA ALA A 248 -26.19 5.14 35.66
C ALA A 248 -26.66 6.23 36.63
N LYS A 249 -27.68 5.90 37.42
CA LYS A 249 -28.11 6.62 38.63
C LYS A 249 -27.59 5.85 39.85
N GLU A 250 -27.45 6.61 40.93
CA GLU A 250 -27.03 6.29 42.31
C GLU A 250 -25.53 6.39 42.59
#